data_AF-A0A842E6D0-F1
#
_entry.id   AF-A0A842E6D0-F1
#
_cell.length_a   1.000
_cell.length_b   1.000
_cell.length_c   1.000
_cell.angle_alpha   90.00
_cell.angle_beta   90.00
_cell.angle_gamma   90.00
#
_symmetry.space_group_name_H-M   'P 1'
#
loop_
_entity.id
_entity.type
_entity.pdbx_description
1 polymer ?
#
loop_
_entity_poly.entity_id
_entity_poly.type
_entity_poly.pdbx_seq_one_letter_code
_entity_poly.pdbx_strand_id
1 'polypeptide(L)'
;MGETVDVIYKGLANLKNGFKPVPGKLFITAMYLIHKPNDYFTEDLTIPFDDIVRIEGAMTKVLGRDMLSNLLNVETKDGKQYQFIINKQKKWLAALGQVLATRGETEKLVEK
;
A
#
# COMPACT_ATOMS: atom_id res chain seq x y z
N MET A 1 -5.70 -23.97 12.49
CA MET A 1 -4.69 -23.01 12.99
C MET A 1 -4.28 -22.17 11.80
N GLY A 2 -4.67 -20.90 11.77
CA GLY A 2 -4.36 -20.03 10.64
C GLY A 2 -2.89 -19.67 10.65
N GLU A 3 -2.21 -19.80 9.52
CA GLU A 3 -0.81 -19.40 9.36
C GLU A 3 -0.65 -17.93 9.79
N THR A 4 0.28 -17.69 10.71
CA THR A 4 0.69 -16.34 11.08
C THR A 4 1.56 -15.80 9.95
N VAL A 5 1.03 -14.87 9.18
CA VAL A 5 1.83 -14.17 8.16
C VAL A 5 2.78 -13.22 8.88
N ASP A 6 4.08 -13.39 8.70
CA ASP A 6 5.10 -12.52 9.32
C ASP A 6 4.99 -11.09 8.77
N VAL A 7 4.70 -10.16 9.68
CA VAL A 7 4.51 -8.74 9.34
C VAL A 7 5.85 -8.01 9.44
N ILE A 8 6.31 -7.50 8.30
CA ILE A 8 7.54 -6.70 8.17
C ILE A 8 7.28 -5.25 8.57
N TYR A 9 6.15 -4.69 8.13
CA TYR A 9 5.74 -3.34 8.50
C TYR A 9 4.22 -3.22 8.56
N LYS A 10 3.71 -2.38 9.46
CA LYS A 10 2.27 -2.09 9.54
C LYS A 10 2.02 -0.68 10.04
N GLY A 11 0.87 -0.14 9.68
CA GLY A 11 0.43 1.17 10.15
C GLY A 11 -0.99 1.51 9.71
N LEU A 12 -1.48 2.65 10.19
CA LEU A 12 -2.76 3.20 9.74
C LEU A 12 -2.70 3.53 8.26
N ALA A 13 -3.72 3.08 7.54
CA ALA A 13 -3.87 3.31 6.11
C ALA A 13 -5.34 3.24 5.74
N ASN A 14 -5.82 4.25 5.02
CA ASN A 14 -7.19 4.23 4.51
C ASN A 14 -7.15 3.94 3.02
N LEU A 15 -7.89 2.94 2.57
CA LEU A 15 -8.05 2.66 1.15
C LEU A 15 -8.99 3.71 0.56
N LYS A 16 -8.54 4.45 -0.44
CA LYS A 16 -9.40 5.39 -1.16
C LYS A 16 -10.29 4.60 -2.13
N ASN A 17 -11.58 4.52 -1.81
CA ASN A 17 -12.59 3.84 -2.61
C ASN A 17 -13.77 4.78 -2.88
N GLY A 18 -13.79 5.42 -4.05
CA GLY A 18 -14.80 6.43 -4.37
C GLY A 18 -14.71 7.68 -3.48
N PHE A 19 -15.86 8.20 -3.03
CA PHE A 19 -15.96 9.48 -2.32
C PHE A 19 -15.47 9.43 -0.87
N LYS A 20 -15.67 8.31 -0.16
CA LYS A 20 -15.27 8.14 1.25
C LYS A 20 -14.19 7.05 1.36
N PRO A 21 -13.03 7.34 1.96
CA PRO A 21 -12.01 6.33 2.14
C PRO A 21 -12.44 5.29 3.19
N VAL A 22 -12.08 4.03 2.96
CA VAL A 22 -12.30 2.91 3.88
C VAL A 22 -11.18 2.93 4.93
N PRO A 23 -11.48 3.23 6.21
CA PRO A 23 -10.46 3.32 7.24
C PRO A 23 -9.92 1.94 7.63
N GLY A 24 -8.62 1.84 7.90
CA GLY A 24 -8.03 0.56 8.27
C GLY A 24 -6.54 0.60 8.61
N LYS A 25 -5.91 -0.56 8.50
CA LYS A 25 -4.46 -0.75 8.62
C LYS A 25 -3.94 -1.46 7.38
N LEU A 26 -2.76 -1.06 6.95
CA LEU A 26 -2.01 -1.74 5.89
C LEU A 26 -0.89 -2.54 6.54
N PHE A 27 -0.58 -3.69 5.97
CA PHE A 27 0.44 -4.61 6.41
C PHE A 27 1.30 -4.99 5.21
N ILE A 28 2.61 -4.90 5.38
CA ILE A 28 3.61 -5.43 4.46
C ILE A 28 4.13 -6.72 5.06
N THR A 29 4.11 -7.77 4.26
CA THR A 29 4.68 -9.08 4.58
C THR A 29 5.71 -9.44 3.50
N ALA A 30 6.30 -10.63 3.54
CA ALA A 30 7.21 -11.07 2.48
C ALA A 30 6.52 -11.30 1.13
N MET A 31 5.22 -11.61 1.14
CA MET A 31 4.47 -12.06 -0.05
C MET A 31 3.31 -11.14 -0.42
N TYR A 32 2.76 -10.40 0.53
CA TYR A 32 1.52 -9.65 0.36
C TYR A 32 1.61 -8.23 0.91
N LEU A 33 0.87 -7.35 0.26
CA LEU A 33 0.37 -6.11 0.81
C LEU A 33 -1.10 -6.30 1.20
N ILE A 34 -1.42 -6.17 2.49
CA ILE A 34 -2.76 -6.49 3.03
C ILE A 34 -3.35 -5.25 3.69
N HIS A 35 -4.51 -4.80 3.21
CA HIS A 35 -5.33 -3.80 3.90
C HIS A 35 -6.43 -4.51 4.68
N LYS A 36 -6.46 -4.27 5.99
CA LYS A 36 -7.54 -4.72 6.87
C LYS A 36 -8.39 -3.51 7.26
N PRO A 37 -9.64 -3.41 6.79
CA PRO A 37 -10.58 -2.39 7.25
C PRO A 37 -10.80 -2.45 8.77
N ASN A 38 -11.15 -1.32 9.37
CA ASN A 38 -11.59 -1.27 10.77
C ASN A 38 -13.04 -1.76 10.92
N ASP A 39 -13.81 -1.77 9.83
CA ASP A 39 -15.18 -2.23 9.79
C ASP A 39 -15.23 -3.74 9.56
N TYR A 40 -16.00 -4.45 10.39
CA TYR A 40 -16.08 -5.92 10.39
C TYR A 40 -16.79 -6.47 9.15
N PHE A 41 -17.68 -5.69 8.53
CA PHE A 41 -18.44 -6.12 7.35
C PHE A 41 -17.73 -5.85 6.03
N THR A 42 -16.59 -5.15 6.07
CA THR A 42 -15.79 -4.89 4.88
C THR A 42 -14.65 -5.92 4.81
N GLU A 43 -14.54 -6.61 3.67
CA GLU A 43 -13.51 -7.63 3.46
C GLU A 43 -12.09 -7.04 3.43
N ASP A 44 -11.13 -7.85 3.87
CA ASP A 44 -9.70 -7.55 3.73
C ASP A 44 -9.32 -7.51 2.24
N LEU A 45 -8.52 -6.54 1.84
CA LEU A 45 -7.87 -6.52 0.53
C LEU A 45 -6.46 -7.09 0.66
N THR A 46 -6.20 -8.22 0.01
CA THR A 46 -4.88 -8.84 -0.06
C THR A 46 -4.35 -8.78 -1.49
N ILE A 47 -3.19 -8.14 -1.67
CA ILE A 47 -2.53 -8.01 -2.97
C ILE A 47 -1.19 -8.76 -2.91
N PRO A 48 -1.01 -9.87 -3.66
CA PRO A 48 0.28 -10.52 -3.80
C PRO A 48 1.29 -9.57 -4.46
N PHE A 49 2.53 -9.53 -3.98
CA PHE A 49 3.59 -8.76 -4.65
C PHE A 49 3.83 -9.23 -6.09
N ASP A 50 3.59 -10.51 -6.37
CA ASP A 50 3.64 -11.07 -7.72
C ASP A 50 2.64 -10.39 -8.66
N ASP A 51 1.52 -9.89 -8.15
CA ASP A 51 0.49 -9.22 -8.95
C ASP A 51 0.73 -7.71 -9.08
N ILE A 52 1.67 -7.14 -8.32
CA ILE A 52 2.00 -5.72 -8.36
C ILE A 52 3.02 -5.46 -9.48
N VAL A 53 2.76 -4.44 -10.30
CA VAL A 53 3.67 -3.95 -11.34
C VAL A 53 4.31 -2.62 -10.98
N ARG A 54 3.67 -1.82 -10.12
CA ARG A 54 4.15 -0.49 -9.75
C ARG A 54 3.71 -0.10 -8.34
N ILE A 55 4.63 0.47 -7.58
CA ILE A 55 4.41 1.07 -6.27
C ILE A 55 5.02 2.47 -6.29
N GLU A 56 4.27 3.47 -5.84
CA GLU A 56 4.71 4.86 -5.89
C GLU A 56 4.24 5.67 -4.70
N GLY A 57 5.14 6.47 -4.14
CA GLY A 57 4.78 7.57 -3.24
C GLY A 57 4.21 8.76 -4.00
N ALA A 58 3.01 9.21 -3.62
CA ALA A 58 2.39 10.40 -4.20
C ALA A 58 2.00 11.42 -3.13
N MET A 59 1.74 12.64 -3.58
CA MET A 59 1.24 13.71 -2.72
C MET A 59 -0.27 13.85 -2.90
N THR A 60 -1.01 14.05 -1.81
CA THR A 60 -2.39 14.53 -1.92
C THR A 60 -2.36 15.92 -2.53
N LYS A 61 -3.14 16.10 -3.60
CA LYS A 61 -3.37 17.39 -4.23
C LYS A 61 -4.68 18.00 -3.76
N VAL A 62 -4.65 19.28 -3.39
CA VAL A 62 -5.84 20.08 -3.09
C VAL A 62 -5.85 21.25 -4.06
N LEU A 63 -6.93 21.38 -4.85
CA LEU A 63 -7.05 22.38 -5.92
C LEU A 63 -5.82 22.42 -6.86
N GLY A 64 -5.29 21.23 -7.19
CA GLY A 64 -4.14 21.08 -8.09
C GLY A 64 -2.75 21.31 -7.47
N ARG A 65 -2.67 21.72 -6.20
CA ARG A 65 -1.40 21.93 -5.49
C ARG A 65 -1.02 20.74 -4.61
N ASP A 66 0.25 20.35 -4.63
CA ASP A 66 0.78 19.30 -3.75
C ASP A 66 0.82 19.77 -2.29
N MET A 67 0.16 19.03 -1.40
CA MET A 67 0.00 19.44 0.00
C MET A 67 0.72 18.51 0.98
N LEU A 68 0.56 17.19 0.82
CA LEU A 68 1.03 16.21 1.81
C LEU A 68 1.54 14.95 1.13
N SER A 69 2.75 14.50 1.47
CA SER A 69 3.31 13.21 1.05
C SER A 69 2.69 12.06 1.87
N ASN A 70 1.46 11.70 1.53
CA ASN A 70 0.63 10.79 2.31
C ASN A 70 -0.13 9.76 1.45
N LEU A 71 0.25 9.58 0.18
CA LEU A 71 -0.39 8.59 -0.69
C LEU A 71 0.58 7.47 -1.06
N LEU A 72 0.12 6.23 -1.03
CA LEU A 72 0.80 5.09 -1.61
C LEU A 72 -0.08 4.54 -2.73
N ASN A 73 0.41 4.64 -3.96
CA ASN A 73 -0.26 4.10 -5.13
C ASN A 73 0.31 2.71 -5.42
N VAL A 74 -0.57 1.77 -5.75
CA VAL A 74 -0.23 0.41 -6.15
C VAL A 74 -1.00 0.09 -7.42
N GLU A 75 -0.28 -0.30 -8.46
CA GLU A 75 -0.84 -0.78 -9.72
C GLU A 75 -0.56 -2.28 -9.85
N THR A 76 -1.57 -3.01 -10.31
CA THR A 76 -1.51 -4.46 -10.46
C THR A 76 -1.52 -4.86 -11.94
N LYS A 77 -1.09 -6.09 -12.23
CA LYS A 77 -0.98 -6.64 -13.59
C LYS A 77 -2.30 -6.60 -14.38
N ASP A 78 -3.44 -6.68 -13.68
CA ASP A 78 -4.77 -6.62 -14.30
C ASP A 78 -5.27 -5.18 -14.54
N GLY A 79 -4.42 -4.17 -14.27
CA GLY A 79 -4.70 -2.76 -14.47
C GLY A 79 -5.44 -2.10 -13.30
N LYS A 80 -5.75 -2.81 -12.20
CA LYS A 80 -6.35 -2.16 -11.03
C LYS A 80 -5.35 -1.24 -10.34
N GLN A 81 -5.85 -0.08 -9.93
CA GLN A 81 -5.12 0.91 -9.15
C GLN A 81 -5.72 1.04 -7.75
N TYR A 82 -4.87 0.85 -6.74
CA TYR A 82 -5.20 1.06 -5.34
C TYR A 82 -4.43 2.27 -4.82
N GLN A 83 -5.12 3.14 -4.08
CA GLN A 83 -4.50 4.30 -3.45
C GLN A 83 -4.77 4.26 -1.95
N PHE A 84 -3.70 4.21 -1.16
CA PHE A 84 -3.78 4.22 0.29
C PHE A 84 -3.36 5.60 0.82
N ILE A 85 -4.18 6.17 1.68
CA ILE A 85 -3.83 7.36 2.46
C ILE A 85 -3.10 6.87 3.71
N ILE A 86 -1.82 7.22 3.83
CA ILE A 86 -0.90 6.72 4.85
C ILE A 86 -0.17 7.86 5.56
N ASN A 87 0.29 7.58 6.78
CA ASN A 87 1.19 8.47 7.50
C ASN A 87 2.65 8.04 7.30
N LYS A 88 3.59 9.00 7.38
CA LYS A 88 5.04 8.73 7.30
C LYS A 88 5.44 7.96 6.04
N GLN A 89 4.99 8.40 4.86
CA GLN A 89 5.20 7.73 3.56
C GLN A 89 6.62 7.22 3.33
N LYS A 90 7.66 7.99 3.68
CA LYS A 90 9.06 7.55 3.54
C LYS A 90 9.35 6.22 4.25
N LYS A 91 8.73 5.94 5.40
CA LYS A 91 8.90 4.65 6.11
C LYS A 91 8.25 3.49 5.36
N TRP A 92 7.10 3.74 4.72
CA TRP A 92 6.44 2.75 3.87
C TRP A 92 7.28 2.41 2.66
N LEU A 93 7.77 3.43 1.94
CA LEU A 93 8.61 3.23 0.75
C LEU A 93 9.92 2.50 1.10
N ALA A 94 10.54 2.83 2.24
CA ALA A 94 11.73 2.12 2.71
C ALA A 94 11.46 0.64 3.01
N ALA A 95 10.35 0.34 3.70
CA ALA A 95 9.97 -1.05 3.99
C ALA A 95 9.63 -1.84 2.70
N LEU A 96 8.90 -1.22 1.77
CA LEU A 96 8.61 -1.82 0.46
C LEU A 96 9.89 -2.05 -0.34
N GLY A 97 10.81 -1.09 -0.34
CA GLY A 97 12.11 -1.23 -1.00
C GLY A 97 12.92 -2.41 -0.45
N GLN A 98 12.92 -2.63 0.87
CA GLN A 98 13.59 -3.79 1.47
C GLN A 98 12.95 -5.13 1.05
N VAL A 99 11.61 -5.18 1.02
CA VAL A 99 10.88 -6.38 0.58
C VAL A 99 11.16 -6.67 -0.89
N LEU A 100 11.03 -5.65 -1.74
CA LEU A 100 11.28 -5.78 -3.18
C LEU A 100 12.73 -6.12 -3.49
N ALA A 101 13.70 -5.56 -2.76
CA ALA A 101 15.11 -5.91 -2.90
C ALA A 101 15.37 -7.39 -2.57
N THR A 102 14.76 -7.90 -1.50
CA THR A 102 14.86 -9.33 -1.13
C THR A 102 14.24 -10.24 -2.20
N ARG A 103 13.24 -9.73 -2.92
CA ARG A 103 12.53 -10.44 -4.00
C ARG A 103 13.20 -10.27 -5.38
N GLY A 104 14.17 -9.38 -5.52
CA GLY A 104 14.76 -9.03 -6.81
C GLY A 104 13.82 -8.22 -7.73
N GLU A 105 12.89 -7.46 -7.14
CA GLU A 105 11.80 -6.76 -7.83
C GLU A 105 11.83 -5.24 -7.57
N THR A 106 13.02 -4.67 -7.37
CA THR A 106 13.17 -3.24 -7.01
C THR A 106 12.61 -2.30 -8.06
N GLU A 107 12.57 -2.72 -9.32
CA GLU A 107 12.01 -1.98 -10.45
C GLU A 107 10.51 -1.65 -10.28
N LYS A 108 9.80 -2.39 -9.42
CA LYS A 108 8.40 -2.09 -9.09
C LYS A 108 8.26 -0.80 -8.27
N LEU A 109 9.29 -0.37 -7.53
CA LEU A 109 9.26 0.83 -6.71
C LEU A 109 9.73 2.03 -7.51
N VAL A 110 8.83 2.98 -7.76
CA VAL A 110 9.16 4.19 -8.50
C VAL A 110 9.73 5.25 -7.57
N GLU A 111 10.99 5.62 -7.82
CA GLU A 111 11.63 6.78 -7.21
C GLU A 111 11.27 8.04 -8.00
N LYS A 112 11.02 9.15 -7.30
CA LYS A 112 10.74 10.47 -7.88
C LYS A 112 11.90 11.42 -7.66
#